data_AF-A0A7M3ZRY6-F1
#
_entry.id   AF-A0A7M3ZRY6-F1
#
_cell.length_a   1.000
_cell.length_b   1.000
_cell.length_c   1.000
_cell.angle_alpha   90.00
_cell.angle_beta   90.00
_cell.angle_gamma   90.00
#
_symmetry.space_group_name_H-M   'P 1'
#
loop_
_entity.id
_entity.type
_entity.pdbx_description
1 polymer ?
#
loop_
_entity_poly.entity_id
_entity_poly.type
_entity_poly.pdbx_seq_one_letter_code
_entity_poly.pdbx_strand_id
1 'polypeptide(L)'
;MANRIIRDVFVEELKKQLGLPNNMNKPLIVVNFKTYETASGDSALSLAKEMDKFTDREFRMIAVASALDLSSISKSVTNVEVWSQHL
;
A
#
# COMPACT_ATOMS: atom_id res chain seq x y z
N MET A 1 16.42 -17.81 -6.40
CA MET A 1 15.53 -17.71 -5.22
C MET A 1 16.31 -17.48 -3.94
N ALA A 2 17.30 -18.34 -3.60
CA ALA A 2 18.14 -18.18 -2.40
C ALA A 2 18.85 -16.81 -2.27
N ASN A 3 19.40 -16.27 -3.35
CA ASN A 3 20.08 -14.96 -3.34
C ASN A 3 19.16 -13.77 -3.03
N ARG A 4 17.86 -13.90 -3.30
CA ARG A 4 16.87 -12.86 -2.99
C ARG A 4 16.54 -12.87 -1.50
N ILE A 5 16.33 -14.05 -0.95
CA ILE A 5 16.06 -14.27 0.48
C ILE A 5 17.22 -13.76 1.34
N ILE A 6 18.47 -14.06 0.98
CA ILE A 6 19.65 -13.60 1.73
C ILE A 6 19.75 -12.06 1.72
N ARG A 7 19.44 -11.43 0.58
CA ARG A 7 19.39 -9.96 0.48
C ARG A 7 18.30 -9.36 1.36
N ASP A 8 17.09 -9.93 1.31
CA ASP A 8 15.96 -9.43 2.09
C ASP A 8 16.26 -9.53 3.59
N VAL A 9 16.84 -10.65 4.05
CA VAL A 9 17.27 -10.85 5.45
C VAL A 9 18.34 -9.83 5.86
N PHE A 10 19.34 -9.58 5.01
CA PHE A 10 20.39 -8.60 5.29
C PHE A 10 19.86 -7.17 5.36
N VAL A 11 18.92 -6.81 4.46
CA VAL A 11 18.29 -5.48 4.44
C VAL A 11 17.47 -5.25 5.71
N GLU A 12 16.75 -6.25 6.19
CA GLU A 12 15.98 -6.13 7.44
C GLU A 12 16.88 -6.03 8.68
N GLU A 13 18.00 -6.76 8.73
CA GLU A 13 18.97 -6.63 9.83
C GLU A 13 19.66 -5.25 9.80
N LEU A 14 19.99 -4.73 8.61
CA LEU A 14 20.54 -3.39 8.46
C LEU A 14 19.54 -2.31 8.90
N LYS A 15 18.26 -2.43 8.51
CA LYS A 15 17.20 -1.51 8.97
C LYS A 15 17.08 -1.52 10.48
N LYS A 16 17.12 -2.70 11.09
CA LYS A 16 17.08 -2.87 12.55
C LYS A 16 18.27 -2.20 13.23
N GLN A 17 19.49 -2.36 12.71
CA GLN A 17 20.69 -1.69 13.23
C GLN A 17 20.63 -0.17 13.10
N LEU A 18 20.01 0.32 12.03
CA LEU A 18 19.83 1.75 11.75
C LEU A 18 18.59 2.36 12.44
N GLY A 19 17.84 1.59 13.23
CA GLY A 19 16.59 2.05 13.85
C GLY A 19 15.49 2.42 12.84
N LEU A 20 15.63 1.95 11.60
CA LEU A 20 14.65 2.19 10.54
C LEU A 20 13.42 1.30 10.77
N PRO A 21 12.21 1.83 10.56
CA PRO A 21 10.99 1.09 10.82
C PRO A 21 10.93 -0.20 9.98
N ASN A 22 10.74 -1.33 10.66
CA ASN A 22 10.48 -2.59 10.00
C ASN A 22 9.01 -2.63 9.55
N ASN A 23 8.77 -2.27 8.29
CA ASN A 23 7.42 -2.19 7.70
C ASN A 23 6.72 -3.57 7.61
N MET A 24 7.42 -4.68 7.83
CA MET A 24 6.84 -6.03 7.77
C MET A 24 6.01 -6.39 9.00
N ASN A 25 6.19 -5.70 10.14
CA ASN A 25 5.50 -6.00 11.40
C ASN A 25 4.42 -4.97 11.78
N LYS A 26 4.18 -3.95 10.94
CA LYS A 26 3.13 -2.97 11.20
C LYS A 26 1.74 -3.57 10.88
N PRO A 27 0.70 -3.31 11.70
CA PRO A 27 -0.67 -3.68 11.38
C PRO A 27 -1.09 -3.19 9.99
N LEU A 28 -1.96 -3.96 9.32
CA LEU A 28 -2.47 -3.63 8.00
C LEU A 28 -3.93 -3.19 8.10
N ILE A 29 -4.25 -2.04 7.50
CA ILE A 29 -5.62 -1.61 7.21
C ILE A 29 -5.82 -1.72 5.70
N VAL A 30 -6.63 -2.67 5.29
CA VAL A 30 -6.90 -2.96 3.88
C VAL A 30 -8.31 -2.50 3.54
N VAL A 31 -8.42 -1.52 2.65
CA VAL A 31 -9.71 -1.01 2.16
C VAL A 31 -9.95 -1.57 0.77
N ASN A 32 -10.81 -2.58 0.68
CA ASN A 32 -11.21 -3.14 -0.60
C ASN A 32 -12.39 -2.35 -1.19
N PHE A 33 -12.13 -1.70 -2.32
CA PHE A 33 -13.12 -0.86 -3.01
C PHE A 33 -14.25 -1.69 -3.64
N LYS A 34 -14.04 -3.01 -3.77
CA LYS A 34 -14.92 -3.98 -4.44
C LYS A 34 -15.31 -3.44 -5.83
N THR A 35 -16.55 -3.72 -6.24
CA THR A 35 -17.14 -3.27 -7.50
C THR A 35 -18.19 -2.18 -7.26
N TYR A 36 -18.08 -1.42 -6.17
CA TYR A 36 -19.02 -0.34 -5.90
C TYR A 36 -18.79 0.82 -6.87
N GLU A 37 -19.86 1.34 -7.46
CA GLU A 37 -19.81 2.55 -8.30
C GLU A 37 -19.18 3.73 -7.54
N THR A 38 -19.55 3.87 -6.26
CA THR A 38 -19.01 4.89 -5.33
C THR A 38 -17.53 4.69 -4.97
N ALA A 39 -16.89 3.64 -5.48
CA ALA A 39 -15.47 3.36 -5.30
C ALA A 39 -14.83 2.85 -6.61
N SER A 40 -15.33 3.31 -7.76
CA SER A 40 -14.81 3.04 -9.11
C SER A 40 -14.50 4.35 -9.84
N GLY A 41 -13.56 4.36 -10.79
CA GLY A 41 -13.22 5.55 -11.59
C GLY A 41 -12.78 6.74 -10.73
N ASP A 42 -13.35 7.92 -11.00
CA ASP A 42 -13.03 9.15 -10.25
C ASP A 42 -13.39 9.06 -8.76
N SER A 43 -14.42 8.28 -8.41
CA SER A 43 -14.79 8.03 -7.01
C SER A 43 -13.73 7.19 -6.30
N ALA A 44 -13.15 6.20 -6.99
CA ALA A 44 -12.03 5.40 -6.46
C ALA A 44 -10.81 6.29 -6.19
N LEU A 45 -10.48 7.16 -7.14
CA LEU A 45 -9.38 8.11 -7.02
C LEU A 45 -9.59 9.08 -5.85
N SER A 46 -10.82 9.58 -5.70
CA SER A 46 -11.17 10.49 -4.60
C SER A 46 -11.04 9.80 -3.24
N LEU A 47 -11.56 8.58 -3.12
CA LEU A 47 -11.42 7.76 -1.90
C LEU A 47 -9.95 7.49 -1.57
N ALA A 48 -9.14 7.11 -2.56
CA ALA A 48 -7.72 6.87 -2.36
C ALA A 48 -6.96 8.13 -1.92
N LYS A 49 -7.31 9.31 -2.45
CA LYS A 49 -6.73 10.59 -2.01
C LYS A 49 -7.11 10.93 -0.57
N GLU A 50 -8.33 10.64 -0.14
CA GLU A 50 -8.71 10.80 1.27
C GLU A 50 -7.91 9.87 2.17
N MET A 51 -7.72 8.61 1.76
CA MET A 51 -6.84 7.66 2.46
C MET A 51 -5.38 8.17 2.53
N ASP A 52 -4.90 8.85 1.49
CA ASP A 52 -3.52 9.35 1.39
C ASP A 52 -3.19 10.48 2.35
N LYS A 53 -4.20 11.21 2.84
CA LYS A 53 -4.04 12.28 3.83
C LYS A 53 -3.62 11.76 5.21
N PHE A 54 -3.78 10.46 5.49
CA PHE A 54 -3.41 9.85 6.77
C PHE A 54 -1.93 9.43 6.76
N THR A 55 -1.04 10.34 7.14
CA THR A 55 0.43 10.17 7.00
C THR A 55 1.16 9.82 8.29
N ASP A 56 0.72 10.31 9.45
CA ASP A 56 1.33 10.02 10.75
C ASP A 56 0.66 8.80 11.40
N ARG A 57 1.19 7.60 11.10
CA ARG A 57 0.54 6.34 11.47
C ARG A 57 1.50 5.19 11.77
N GLU A 58 1.09 4.38 12.74
CA GLU A 58 1.76 3.14 13.15
C GLU A 58 1.26 1.89 12.42
N PHE A 59 0.49 2.07 11.34
CA PHE A 59 -0.03 1.00 10.49
C PHE A 59 0.21 1.30 9.02
N ARG A 60 0.13 0.26 8.19
CA ARG A 60 0.15 0.39 6.73
C ARG A 60 -1.28 0.42 6.23
N MET A 61 -1.59 1.39 5.38
CA MET A 61 -2.89 1.49 4.73
C MET A 61 -2.76 1.09 3.27
N ILE A 62 -3.67 0.23 2.83
CA ILE A 62 -3.67 -0.35 1.50
C ILE A 62 -5.04 -0.08 0.85
N ALA A 63 -5.02 0.57 -0.31
CA ALA A 63 -6.17 0.69 -1.20
C ALA A 63 -6.17 -0.48 -2.17
N VAL A 64 -7.18 -1.34 -2.11
CA VAL A 64 -7.33 -2.48 -3.02
C VAL A 64 -8.40 -2.14 -4.06
N ALA A 65 -7.95 -1.81 -5.26
CA ALA A 65 -8.77 -1.23 -6.32
C ALA A 65 -8.96 -2.17 -7.52
N SER A 66 -9.96 -1.85 -8.35
CA SER A 66 -10.15 -2.47 -9.66
C SER A 66 -8.90 -2.29 -10.52
N ALA A 67 -8.59 -3.28 -11.37
CA ALA A 67 -7.46 -3.21 -12.30
C ALA A 67 -7.51 -1.98 -13.22
N LEU A 68 -8.72 -1.51 -13.56
CA LEU A 68 -8.95 -0.33 -14.40
C LEU A 68 -8.50 0.97 -13.71
N ASP A 69 -8.58 1.02 -12.37
CA ASP A 69 -8.29 2.23 -11.58
C ASP A 69 -6.86 2.22 -11.00
N LEU A 70 -6.14 1.10 -11.08
CA LEU A 70 -4.79 0.97 -10.49
C LEU A 70 -3.80 2.03 -10.95
N SER A 71 -3.77 2.31 -12.25
CA SER A 71 -2.81 3.23 -12.85
C SER A 71 -3.09 4.68 -12.45
N SER A 72 -4.35 5.09 -12.39
CA SER A 72 -4.73 6.45 -11.99
C SER A 72 -4.47 6.68 -10.51
N ILE A 73 -4.81 5.71 -9.66
CA ILE A 73 -4.62 5.79 -8.20
C ILE A 73 -3.13 5.77 -7.85
N SER A 74 -2.37 4.78 -8.35
CA SER A 74 -0.94 4.63 -8.00
C SER A 74 -0.07 5.84 -8.38
N LYS A 75 -0.47 6.62 -9.39
CA LYS A 75 0.22 7.85 -9.77
C LYS A 75 -0.18 9.06 -8.93
N SER A 76 -1.25 8.97 -8.16
CA SER A 76 -1.89 10.11 -7.48
C SER A 76 -1.75 10.10 -5.96
N VAL A 77 -1.22 9.02 -5.37
CA VAL A 77 -1.05 8.85 -3.92
C VAL A 77 0.39 8.43 -3.61
N THR A 78 0.91 8.81 -2.44
CA THR A 78 2.31 8.52 -2.06
C THR A 78 2.45 7.83 -0.71
N ASN A 79 1.48 8.00 0.17
CA ASN A 79 1.47 7.46 1.53
C ASN A 79 0.67 6.16 1.63
N VAL A 80 -0.21 5.86 0.66
CA VAL A 80 -1.03 4.64 0.61
C VAL A 80 -0.46 3.64 -0.39
N GLU A 81 -0.41 2.36 0.00
CA GLU A 81 -0.07 1.28 -0.93
C GLU A 81 -1.28 0.95 -1.81
N VAL A 82 -1.04 0.65 -3.08
CA VAL A 82 -2.12 0.41 -4.06
C VAL A 82 -1.98 -1.00 -4.62
N TRP A 83 -2.96 -1.87 -4.32
CA TRP A 83 -2.96 -3.27 -4.74
C TRP A 83 -4.16 -3.57 -5.64
N SER A 84 -4.01 -4.56 -6.52
CA SER A 84 -5.12 -5.07 -7.32
C SER A 84 -6.01 -5.99 -6.48
N GLN A 85 -7.32 -5.94 -6.70
CA GLN A 85 -8.26 -6.88 -6.06
C GLN A 85 -8.01 -8.33 -6.45
N HIS A 86 -7.65 -8.54 -7.71
CA HIS A 86 -7.37 -9.83 -8.32
C HIS A 86 -6.12 -9.72 -9.22
N LEU A 87 -5.50 -10.85 -9.55
CA LEU A 87 -4.38 -10.97 -10.48
C LEU A 87 -4.78 -11.87 -11.66
#